data_AF-A0A2H3JBS8-F1
#
_entry.id   AF-A0A2H3JBS8-F1
#
_cell.length_a   1.000
_cell.length_b   1.000
_cell.length_c   1.000
_cell.angle_alpha   90.00
_cell.angle_beta   90.00
_cell.angle_gamma   90.00
#
_symmetry.space_group_name_H-M   'P 1'
#
loop_
_entity.id
_entity.type
_entity.pdbx_description
1 polymer ?
#
loop_
_entity_poly.entity_id
_entity_poly.type
_entity_poly.pdbx_seq_one_letter_code
_entity_poly.pdbx_strand_id
1 'polypeptide(L)'
;MSFTRPDDASRFARTCHAAYQLAMPRFLSEANLNFGRDLLRLRRLGKKRDDDAAQGRDRSTTSLANGTLAQENGHIETAPDCTTARFCRLILADIPGRAPHVRILTIYGAHVRPDDIDTDSGFHTCVHLLCEVLRHTVLITDVTLIDTNYFLGEYKTLTIAIAQLPNVQSFTIDSTSIAVIPWRQIAFQLRKLVISVGYDCYDDDEFVDSERRAFEQLLALSNFLGHIEHLEVDHGHSLLGTAAAKNAVPLPCIHCFPTFVA
;
A
#
# COMPACT_ATOMS: atom_id res chain seq x y z
N MET A 1 13.58 -9.76 26.38
CA MET A 1 14.35 -9.71 25.12
C MET A 1 13.58 -8.83 24.16
N SER A 2 14.04 -7.62 23.87
CA SER A 2 13.41 -6.77 22.84
C SER A 2 14.02 -7.15 21.49
N PHE A 3 13.23 -7.81 20.64
CA PHE A 3 13.56 -7.85 19.20
C PHE A 3 13.37 -6.44 18.68
N THR A 4 14.48 -5.73 18.46
CA THR A 4 14.43 -4.33 18.08
C THR A 4 13.85 -4.15 16.67
N ARG A 5 14.01 -5.15 15.79
CA ARG A 5 13.56 -5.11 14.39
C ARG A 5 12.58 -6.24 14.03
N PRO A 6 11.60 -5.98 13.14
CA PRO A 6 10.67 -7.01 12.66
C PRO A 6 11.37 -8.20 11.98
N ASP A 7 12.48 -7.97 11.28
CA ASP A 7 13.25 -9.02 10.61
C ASP A 7 13.84 -10.05 11.59
N ASP A 8 14.33 -9.59 12.74
CA ASP A 8 14.86 -10.47 13.79
C ASP A 8 13.74 -11.31 14.41
N ALA A 9 12.56 -10.68 14.62
CA ALA A 9 11.36 -11.39 15.06
C ALA A 9 10.92 -12.45 14.04
N SER A 10 10.96 -12.14 12.74
CA SER A 10 10.65 -13.12 11.67
C SER A 10 11.56 -14.35 11.72
N ARG A 11 12.86 -14.15 11.96
CA ARG A 11 13.83 -15.24 12.09
C ARG A 11 13.57 -16.05 13.35
N PHE A 12 13.32 -15.38 14.48
CA PHE A 12 13.00 -16.05 15.75
C PHE A 12 11.73 -16.88 15.65
N ALA A 13 10.69 -16.38 14.99
CA ALA A 13 9.43 -17.07 14.78
C ALA A 13 9.55 -18.45 14.10
N ARG A 14 10.62 -18.66 13.32
CA ARG A 14 10.88 -19.91 12.59
C ARG A 14 11.60 -20.97 13.43
N THR A 15 12.06 -20.64 14.63
CA THR A 15 12.86 -21.56 15.45
C THR A 15 12.02 -22.63 16.15
N CYS A 16 10.86 -22.26 16.72
CA CYS A 16 9.91 -23.18 17.33
C CYS A 16 8.52 -22.54 17.46
N HIS A 17 7.51 -23.34 17.81
CA HIS A 17 6.13 -22.85 17.98
C HIS A 17 5.99 -21.81 19.11
N ALA A 18 6.71 -21.97 20.22
CA ALA A 18 6.69 -20.99 21.30
C ALA A 18 7.30 -19.65 20.86
N ALA A 19 8.40 -19.70 20.10
CA ALA A 19 9.02 -18.51 19.53
C ALA A 19 8.10 -17.81 18.53
N TYR A 20 7.31 -18.55 17.74
CA TYR A 20 6.31 -18.00 16.84
C TYR A 20 5.32 -17.08 17.57
N GLN A 21 4.70 -17.57 18.65
CA GLN A 21 3.72 -16.80 19.42
C GLN A 21 4.32 -15.52 20.03
N LEU A 22 5.56 -15.60 20.51
CA LEU A 22 6.27 -14.45 21.09
C LEU A 22 6.73 -13.44 20.03
N ALA A 23 7.06 -13.91 18.83
CA ALA A 23 7.59 -13.08 17.76
C ALA A 23 6.51 -12.37 16.93
N MET A 24 5.32 -12.98 16.77
CA MET A 24 4.29 -12.46 15.85
C MET A 24 3.88 -11.02 16.09
N PRO A 25 3.64 -10.57 17.34
CA PRO A 25 3.29 -9.17 17.59
C PRO A 25 4.31 -8.19 17.03
N ARG A 26 5.61 -8.50 17.14
CA ARG A 26 6.68 -7.63 16.63
C ARG A 26 6.94 -7.81 15.14
N PHE A 27 6.82 -9.04 14.62
CA PHE A 27 7.01 -9.30 13.20
C PHE A 27 5.93 -8.61 12.35
N LEU A 28 4.68 -8.61 12.81
CA LEU A 28 3.54 -8.06 12.08
C LEU A 28 3.32 -6.57 12.32
N SER A 29 4.04 -5.94 13.27
CA SER A 29 3.81 -4.53 13.62
C SER A 29 4.05 -3.55 12.48
N GLU A 30 4.93 -3.90 11.56
CA GLU A 30 5.33 -3.07 10.42
C GLU A 30 5.12 -3.87 9.12
N ALA A 31 4.15 -3.46 8.32
CA ALA A 31 3.83 -4.06 7.04
C ALA A 31 4.29 -3.14 5.90
N ASN A 32 5.32 -3.57 5.16
CA ASN A 32 5.82 -2.86 3.98
C ASN A 32 5.41 -3.62 2.72
N LEU A 33 4.48 -3.04 1.95
CA LEU A 33 3.91 -3.65 0.74
C LEU A 33 4.43 -2.92 -0.49
N ASN A 34 5.13 -3.63 -1.38
CA ASN A 34 5.70 -3.04 -2.59
C ASN A 34 5.04 -3.61 -3.84
N PHE A 35 4.01 -2.89 -4.31
CA PHE A 35 3.23 -3.30 -5.46
C PHE A 35 4.00 -3.18 -6.78
N GLY A 36 4.93 -2.23 -6.88
CA GLY A 36 5.77 -2.08 -8.06
C GLY A 36 6.62 -3.31 -8.36
N ARG A 37 7.33 -3.80 -7.35
CA ARG A 37 8.14 -5.03 -7.46
C ARG A 37 7.26 -6.25 -7.70
N ASP A 38 6.12 -6.33 -7.01
CA ASP A 38 5.19 -7.45 -7.16
C ASP A 38 4.59 -7.49 -8.57
N LEU A 39 4.15 -6.35 -9.13
CA LEU A 39 3.66 -6.24 -10.52
C LEU A 39 4.69 -6.65 -11.55
N LEU A 40 5.92 -6.13 -11.45
CA LEU A 40 7.00 -6.49 -12.37
C LEU A 40 7.30 -7.99 -12.33
N ARG A 41 7.19 -8.61 -11.16
CA ARG A 41 7.36 -10.05 -11.00
C ARG A 41 6.22 -10.82 -11.66
N LEU A 42 4.97 -10.39 -11.48
CA LEU A 42 3.81 -11.04 -12.09
C LEU A 42 3.87 -10.97 -13.63
N ARG A 43 4.18 -9.79 -14.19
CA ARG A 43 4.38 -9.63 -15.64
C ARG A 43 5.46 -10.55 -16.21
N ARG A 44 6.59 -10.69 -15.51
CA ARG A 44 7.67 -11.60 -15.93
C ARG A 44 7.23 -13.06 -15.92
N LEU A 45 6.37 -13.45 -14.98
CA LEU A 45 5.83 -14.80 -14.92
C LEU A 45 4.80 -15.06 -16.03
N GLY A 46 3.93 -14.08 -16.31
CA GLY A 46 2.96 -14.15 -17.42
C GLY A 46 3.67 -14.30 -18.76
N LYS A 47 4.60 -13.39 -19.08
CA LYS A 47 5.37 -13.43 -20.33
C LYS A 47 6.10 -14.75 -20.55
N LYS A 48 6.72 -15.30 -19.49
CA LYS A 48 7.39 -16.61 -19.58
C LYS A 48 6.41 -17.72 -19.96
N ARG A 49 5.17 -17.65 -19.47
CA ARG A 49 4.12 -18.63 -19.75
C ARG A 49 3.69 -18.60 -21.21
N ASP A 50 3.55 -17.40 -21.75
CA ASP A 50 3.20 -17.19 -23.16
C ASP A 50 4.33 -17.64 -24.08
N ASP A 51 5.59 -17.37 -23.70
CA ASP A 51 6.77 -17.86 -24.42
C ASP A 51 6.86 -19.40 -24.40
N ASP A 52 6.61 -20.04 -23.24
CA ASP A 52 6.58 -21.50 -23.10
C ASP A 52 5.44 -22.14 -23.92
N ALA A 53 4.28 -21.46 -24.02
CA ALA A 53 3.15 -21.89 -24.85
C ALA A 53 3.44 -21.71 -26.34
N ALA A 54 4.02 -20.58 -26.75
CA ALA A 54 4.36 -20.26 -28.13
C ALA A 54 5.49 -21.14 -28.67
N GLN A 55 6.42 -21.58 -27.83
CA GLN A 55 7.49 -22.51 -28.23
C GLN A 55 6.99 -23.92 -28.54
N GLY A 56 5.69 -24.21 -28.38
CA GLY A 56 5.10 -25.46 -28.84
C GLY A 56 5.87 -26.67 -28.33
N ARG A 57 6.40 -26.59 -27.11
CA ARG A 57 7.18 -27.67 -26.52
C ARG A 57 6.21 -28.81 -26.26
N ASP A 58 6.02 -29.64 -27.27
CA ASP A 58 5.30 -30.89 -27.26
C ASP A 58 5.89 -31.75 -26.14
N ARG A 59 5.37 -31.57 -24.92
CA ARG A 59 5.58 -32.50 -23.80
C ARG A 59 4.84 -33.81 -24.02
N SER A 60 4.19 -33.96 -25.18
CA SER A 60 3.68 -35.21 -25.72
C SER A 60 4.85 -36.03 -26.29
N THR A 61 5.70 -36.63 -25.44
CA THR A 61 6.39 -37.91 -25.68
C THR A 61 7.51 -38.13 -24.65
N THR A 62 7.15 -38.63 -23.49
CA THR A 62 7.88 -39.76 -22.88
C THR A 62 6.87 -40.56 -22.08
N SER A 63 6.24 -41.48 -22.82
CA SER A 63 5.58 -42.65 -22.27
C SER A 63 6.49 -43.33 -21.25
N LEU A 64 6.03 -43.44 -20.00
CA LEU A 64 6.44 -44.53 -19.14
C LEU A 64 5.18 -45.19 -18.59
N ALA A 65 4.84 -46.31 -19.21
CA ALA A 65 3.99 -47.33 -18.62
C ALA A 65 4.65 -47.78 -17.31
N ASN A 66 4.04 -47.43 -16.18
CA ASN A 66 3.95 -48.30 -15.01
C ASN A 66 2.92 -47.71 -14.06
N GLY A 67 1.80 -48.43 -13.94
CA GLY A 67 0.70 -48.10 -13.06
C GLY A 67 1.16 -48.07 -11.62
N THR A 68 1.26 -46.86 -11.07
CA THR A 68 1.15 -46.62 -9.64
C THR A 68 0.22 -45.43 -9.51
N LEU A 69 -0.82 -45.57 -8.69
CA LEU A 69 -1.79 -44.53 -8.34
C LEU A 69 -1.06 -43.34 -7.70
N ALA A 70 -0.45 -42.51 -8.53
CA ALA A 70 0.05 -41.21 -8.15
C ALA A 70 -1.18 -40.32 -8.00
N GLN A 71 -1.46 -40.00 -6.74
CA GLN A 71 -2.23 -38.84 -6.30
C GLN A 71 -2.12 -37.74 -7.35
N GLU A 72 -3.23 -37.46 -8.03
CA GLU A 72 -3.34 -36.41 -9.02
C GLU A 72 -2.73 -35.14 -8.43
N ASN A 73 -1.56 -34.78 -8.94
CA ASN A 73 -1.04 -33.42 -8.91
C ASN A 73 -1.99 -32.59 -9.77
N GLY A 74 -3.22 -32.37 -9.28
CA GLY A 74 -4.06 -31.28 -9.71
C GLY A 74 -3.21 -30.05 -9.50
N HIS A 75 -2.61 -29.56 -10.57
CA HIS A 75 -1.94 -28.29 -10.62
C HIS A 75 -3.05 -27.26 -10.41
N ILE A 76 -3.48 -27.10 -9.15
CA ILE A 76 -4.23 -25.94 -8.72
C ILE A 76 -3.30 -24.81 -9.12
N GLU A 77 -3.67 -24.08 -10.17
CA GLU A 77 -3.04 -22.84 -10.54
C GLU A 77 -3.18 -21.92 -9.33
N THR A 78 -2.24 -22.03 -8.40
CA THR A 78 -2.20 -21.22 -7.21
C THR A 78 -1.99 -19.80 -7.71
N ALA A 79 -3.04 -19.00 -7.57
CA ALA A 79 -3.11 -17.61 -7.98
C ALA A 79 -1.78 -16.89 -7.72
N PRO A 80 -1.36 -16.01 -8.65
CA PRO A 80 -0.05 -15.38 -8.68
C PRO A 80 0.44 -14.97 -7.28
N ASP A 81 1.53 -15.60 -6.89
CA ASP A 81 1.99 -15.64 -5.51
C ASP A 81 3.01 -14.52 -5.24
N CYS A 82 2.52 -13.28 -5.35
CA CYS A 82 3.30 -12.08 -5.02
C CYS A 82 3.42 -11.90 -3.50
N THR A 83 4.39 -11.09 -3.07
CA THR A 83 4.74 -10.94 -1.65
C THR A 83 3.57 -10.37 -0.86
N THR A 84 2.87 -9.40 -1.43
CA THR A 84 1.69 -8.79 -0.83
C THR A 84 0.54 -9.77 -0.66
N ALA A 85 0.26 -10.61 -1.67
CA ALA A 85 -0.78 -11.64 -1.57
C ALA A 85 -0.45 -12.67 -0.48
N ARG A 86 0.83 -13.06 -0.31
CA ARG A 86 1.27 -13.94 0.78
C ARG A 86 1.06 -13.31 2.15
N PHE A 87 1.43 -12.04 2.30
CA PHE A 87 1.17 -11.30 3.53
C PHE A 87 -0.32 -11.28 3.84
N CYS A 88 -1.16 -10.96 2.85
CA CYS A 88 -2.60 -10.89 3.08
C CYS A 88 -3.18 -12.24 3.48
N ARG A 89 -2.81 -13.32 2.77
CA ARG A 89 -3.22 -14.69 3.13
C ARG A 89 -2.74 -15.09 4.53
N LEU A 90 -1.54 -14.66 4.93
CA LEU A 90 -1.03 -14.90 6.28
C LEU A 90 -1.94 -14.22 7.32
N ILE A 91 -2.33 -12.96 7.13
CA ILE A 91 -3.22 -12.29 8.09
C ILE A 91 -4.61 -12.94 8.09
N LEU A 92 -5.18 -13.20 6.90
CA LEU A 92 -6.52 -13.76 6.74
C LEU A 92 -6.65 -15.20 7.28
N ALA A 93 -5.56 -15.96 7.33
CA ALA A 93 -5.56 -17.32 7.88
C ALA A 93 -5.77 -17.37 9.41
N ASP A 94 -5.57 -16.25 10.13
CA ASP A 94 -5.84 -16.13 11.56
C ASP A 94 -6.08 -14.66 11.93
N ILE A 95 -7.24 -14.16 11.51
CA ILE A 95 -7.62 -12.75 11.68
C ILE A 95 -7.54 -12.32 13.16
N PRO A 96 -8.18 -13.01 14.12
CA PRO A 96 -8.19 -12.57 15.51
C PRO A 96 -6.79 -12.56 16.14
N GLY A 97 -5.92 -13.50 15.75
CA GLY A 97 -4.56 -13.60 16.28
C GLY A 97 -3.54 -12.70 15.59
N ARG A 98 -3.78 -12.25 14.35
CA ARG A 98 -2.75 -11.56 13.55
C ARG A 98 -3.09 -10.13 13.19
N ALA A 99 -4.33 -9.84 12.83
CA ALA A 99 -4.73 -8.49 12.40
C ALA A 99 -4.50 -7.40 13.48
N PRO A 100 -4.75 -7.64 14.78
CA PRO A 100 -4.47 -6.66 15.84
C PRO A 100 -3.00 -6.29 16.01
N HIS A 101 -2.08 -7.07 15.44
CA HIS A 101 -0.65 -6.81 15.54
C HIS A 101 -0.16 -5.82 14.50
N VAL A 102 -0.90 -5.56 13.42
CA VAL A 102 -0.49 -4.61 12.37
C VAL A 102 -0.73 -3.18 12.83
N ARG A 103 0.34 -2.36 12.90
CA ARG A 103 0.29 -0.98 13.41
C ARG A 103 0.73 0.04 12.39
N ILE A 104 1.80 -0.26 11.66
CA ILE A 104 2.40 0.61 10.67
C ILE A 104 2.22 -0.05 9.31
N LEU A 105 1.62 0.67 8.38
CA LEU A 105 1.40 0.23 7.00
C LEU A 105 2.10 1.18 6.03
N THR A 106 3.06 0.66 5.29
CA THR A 106 3.71 1.38 4.21
C THR A 106 3.36 0.73 2.89
N ILE A 107 2.80 1.49 1.96
CA ILE A 107 2.48 1.05 0.61
C ILE A 107 3.36 1.80 -0.37
N TYR A 108 4.17 1.05 -1.11
CA TYR A 108 4.93 1.54 -2.25
C TYR A 108 4.20 1.18 -3.53
N GLY A 109 3.83 2.20 -4.29
CA GLY A 109 3.53 2.04 -5.70
C GLY A 109 4.83 2.03 -6.51
N ALA A 110 4.72 1.72 -7.79
CA ALA A 110 5.74 2.14 -8.74
C ALA A 110 5.05 2.86 -9.88
N HIS A 111 5.82 3.67 -10.60
CA HIS A 111 5.43 4.29 -11.87
C HIS A 111 5.12 3.28 -12.99
N VAL A 112 4.99 1.99 -12.66
CA VAL A 112 4.60 0.94 -13.59
C VAL A 112 3.11 1.11 -13.87
N ARG A 113 2.79 1.90 -14.89
CA ARG A 113 1.45 2.00 -15.43
C ARG A 113 0.98 0.60 -15.81
N PRO A 114 -0.18 0.12 -15.32
CA PRO A 114 -0.83 -1.05 -15.90
C PRO A 114 -0.95 -0.78 -17.40
N ASP A 115 -0.26 -1.56 -18.24
CA ASP A 115 -0.49 -1.44 -19.68
C ASP A 115 -1.93 -1.95 -19.91
N ASP A 116 -2.75 -1.17 -20.63
CA ASP A 116 -4.21 -1.40 -20.77
C ASP A 116 -4.60 -2.78 -21.33
N ILE A 117 -3.63 -3.56 -21.82
CA ILE A 117 -3.86 -4.78 -22.59
C ILE A 117 -3.93 -6.03 -21.72
N ASP A 118 -3.38 -6.03 -20.51
CA ASP A 118 -3.45 -7.17 -19.59
C ASP A 118 -3.63 -6.69 -18.14
N THR A 119 -4.86 -6.35 -17.77
CA THR A 119 -5.25 -6.25 -16.36
C THR A 119 -5.14 -7.65 -15.76
N ASP A 120 -3.95 -7.97 -15.28
CA ASP A 120 -3.61 -9.23 -14.64
C ASP A 120 -4.61 -9.48 -13.49
N SER A 121 -5.57 -10.38 -13.73
CA SER A 121 -6.58 -10.81 -12.75
C SER A 121 -5.98 -11.18 -11.39
N GLY A 122 -4.72 -11.61 -11.40
CA GLY A 122 -3.91 -11.86 -10.23
C GLY A 122 -3.68 -10.65 -9.34
N PHE A 123 -3.41 -9.50 -9.96
CA PHE A 123 -3.18 -8.27 -9.24
C PHE A 123 -4.46 -7.72 -8.63
N HIS A 124 -5.58 -7.73 -9.37
CA HIS A 124 -6.90 -7.41 -8.81
C HIS A 124 -7.20 -8.27 -7.57
N THR A 125 -6.93 -9.58 -7.66
CA THR A 125 -7.09 -10.49 -6.51
C THR A 125 -6.23 -10.06 -5.32
N CYS A 126 -4.98 -9.66 -5.55
CA CYS A 126 -4.10 -9.16 -4.50
C CYS A 126 -4.66 -7.89 -3.84
N VAL A 127 -5.19 -6.95 -4.62
CA VAL A 127 -5.81 -5.72 -4.10
C VAL A 127 -7.05 -6.06 -3.27
N HIS A 128 -7.90 -6.97 -3.73
CA HIS A 128 -9.06 -7.41 -2.97
C HIS A 128 -8.69 -8.06 -1.64
N LEU A 129 -7.65 -8.90 -1.62
CA LEU A 129 -7.13 -9.49 -0.38
C LEU A 129 -6.61 -8.41 0.57
N LEU A 130 -5.92 -7.39 0.07
CA LEU A 130 -5.46 -6.28 0.90
C LEU A 130 -6.64 -5.49 1.48
N CYS A 131 -7.63 -5.13 0.68
CA CYS A 131 -8.84 -4.46 1.16
C CYS A 131 -9.52 -5.27 2.27
N GLU A 132 -9.57 -6.60 2.14
CA GLU A 132 -10.13 -7.46 3.18
C GLU A 132 -9.29 -7.44 4.45
N VAL A 133 -7.97 -7.51 4.36
CA VAL A 133 -7.08 -7.36 5.53
C VAL A 133 -7.31 -6.03 6.23
N LEU A 134 -7.40 -4.92 5.48
CA LEU A 134 -7.58 -3.58 6.04
C LEU A 134 -8.86 -3.44 6.87
N ARG A 135 -9.94 -4.16 6.50
CA ARG A 135 -11.19 -4.19 7.29
C ARG A 135 -11.01 -4.78 8.68
N HIS A 136 -10.04 -5.67 8.86
CA HIS A 136 -9.78 -6.34 10.13
C HIS A 136 -8.63 -5.73 10.93
N THR A 137 -7.74 -4.97 10.28
CA THR A 137 -6.61 -4.30 10.94
C THR A 137 -7.02 -2.95 11.50
N VAL A 138 -7.96 -2.96 12.45
CA VAL A 138 -8.50 -1.73 13.06
C VAL A 138 -7.45 -0.96 13.87
N LEU A 139 -6.31 -1.58 14.18
CA LEU A 139 -5.29 -1.08 15.08
C LEU A 139 -4.11 -0.38 14.37
N ILE A 140 -4.21 -0.18 13.06
CA ILE A 140 -3.26 0.63 12.28
C ILE A 140 -3.31 2.07 12.76
N THR A 141 -2.15 2.61 13.12
CA THR A 141 -1.95 3.98 13.60
C THR A 141 -1.19 4.84 12.60
N ASP A 142 -0.36 4.23 11.75
CA ASP A 142 0.52 4.93 10.84
C ASP A 142 0.34 4.36 9.44
N VAL A 143 0.01 5.22 8.48
CA VAL A 143 -0.05 4.85 7.07
C VAL A 143 0.87 5.75 6.27
N THR A 144 1.70 5.14 5.43
CA THR A 144 2.62 5.84 4.54
C THR A 144 2.39 5.36 3.11
N LEU A 145 2.13 6.30 2.19
CA LEU A 145 1.87 6.05 0.78
C LEU A 145 3.00 6.68 -0.03
N ILE A 146 3.73 5.86 -0.79
CA ILE A 146 4.93 6.28 -1.55
C ILE A 146 4.74 5.90 -3.02
N ASP A 147 4.78 6.87 -3.92
CA ASP A 147 4.63 6.66 -5.38
C ASP A 147 3.37 5.89 -5.79
N THR A 148 2.25 6.10 -5.08
CA THR A 148 1.02 5.29 -5.23
C THR A 148 -0.02 5.89 -6.17
N ASN A 149 0.29 7.00 -6.86
CA ASN A 149 -0.60 7.73 -7.78
C ASN A 149 -1.47 6.84 -8.68
N TYR A 150 -0.83 6.15 -9.61
CA TYR A 150 -1.50 5.32 -10.60
C TYR A 150 -2.31 4.20 -9.94
N PHE A 151 -1.75 3.63 -8.88
CA PHE A 151 -2.35 2.52 -8.17
C PHE A 151 -3.64 2.94 -7.44
N LEU A 152 -3.62 4.05 -6.70
CA LEU A 152 -4.81 4.52 -5.99
C LEU A 152 -5.86 5.15 -6.92
N GLY A 153 -5.44 5.71 -8.05
CA GLY A 153 -6.35 6.21 -9.09
C GLY A 153 -7.18 5.09 -9.73
N GLU A 154 -6.53 3.97 -10.04
CA GLU A 154 -7.18 2.80 -10.66
C GLU A 154 -8.00 2.00 -9.63
N TYR A 155 -7.45 1.75 -8.44
CA TYR A 155 -8.05 0.88 -7.43
C TYR A 155 -8.76 1.65 -6.33
N LYS A 156 -9.83 2.37 -6.70
CA LYS A 156 -10.62 3.21 -5.78
C LYS A 156 -11.09 2.46 -4.52
N THR A 157 -11.36 1.16 -4.62
CA THR A 157 -11.77 0.32 -3.48
C THR A 157 -10.71 0.25 -2.39
N LEU A 158 -9.43 0.22 -2.76
CA LEU A 158 -8.33 0.24 -1.80
C LEU A 158 -8.20 1.60 -1.14
N THR A 159 -8.29 2.66 -1.92
CA THR A 159 -8.23 4.04 -1.43
C THR A 159 -9.35 4.31 -0.40
N ILE A 160 -10.56 3.80 -0.67
CA ILE A 160 -11.68 3.83 0.28
C ILE A 160 -11.37 2.99 1.53
N ALA A 161 -10.84 1.78 1.37
CA ALA A 161 -10.51 0.92 2.51
C ALA A 161 -9.46 1.57 3.44
N ILE A 162 -8.45 2.25 2.89
CA ILE A 162 -7.45 3.02 3.66
C ILE A 162 -8.12 4.19 4.38
N ALA A 163 -9.00 4.94 3.70
CA ALA A 163 -9.72 6.06 4.30
C ALA A 163 -10.64 5.64 5.45
N GLN A 164 -11.14 4.40 5.45
CA GLN A 164 -12.02 3.84 6.48
C GLN A 164 -11.28 3.30 7.72
N LEU A 165 -9.95 3.34 7.76
CA LEU A 165 -9.20 2.92 8.95
C LEU A 165 -9.48 3.86 10.13
N PRO A 166 -10.00 3.38 11.27
CA PRO A 166 -10.54 4.27 12.31
C PRO A 166 -9.48 4.90 13.22
N ASN A 167 -8.30 4.27 13.35
CA ASN A 167 -7.31 4.64 14.37
C ASN A 167 -6.03 5.25 13.80
N VAL A 168 -6.02 5.65 12.52
CA VAL A 168 -4.84 6.28 11.90
C VAL A 168 -4.61 7.65 12.53
N GLN A 169 -3.43 7.85 13.10
CA GLN A 169 -2.99 9.09 13.74
C GLN A 169 -1.91 9.79 12.92
N SER A 170 -1.09 9.03 12.18
CA SER A 170 -0.06 9.54 11.29
C SER A 170 -0.34 9.10 9.86
N PHE A 171 -0.42 10.07 8.95
CA PHE A 171 -0.62 9.84 7.53
C PHE A 171 0.48 10.56 6.76
N THR A 172 1.30 9.79 6.05
CA THR A 172 2.37 10.31 5.21
C THR A 172 2.05 10.00 3.76
N ILE A 173 2.09 11.03 2.93
CA ILE A 173 1.89 10.95 1.48
C ILE A 173 3.17 11.47 0.86
N ASP A 174 3.93 10.60 0.21
CA ASP A 174 5.19 10.93 -0.43
C ASP A 174 5.10 10.58 -1.91
N SER A 175 5.40 11.55 -2.76
CA SER A 175 5.40 11.41 -4.22
C SER A 175 4.07 10.83 -4.73
N THR A 176 2.99 11.10 -4.00
CA THR A 176 1.62 10.65 -4.24
C THR A 176 0.70 11.87 -4.22
N SER A 177 -0.13 11.99 -5.24
CA SER A 177 -1.16 13.00 -5.43
C SER A 177 -2.14 12.92 -4.27
N ILE A 178 -2.36 14.06 -3.62
CA ILE A 178 -3.41 14.14 -2.60
C ILE A 178 -4.80 14.10 -3.22
N ALA A 179 -4.95 14.37 -4.52
CA ALA A 179 -6.23 14.29 -5.22
C ALA A 179 -6.81 12.88 -5.35
N VAL A 180 -5.97 11.83 -5.25
CA VAL A 180 -6.48 10.44 -5.27
C VAL A 180 -7.12 10.05 -3.94
N ILE A 181 -6.88 10.78 -2.85
CA ILE A 181 -7.41 10.46 -1.52
C ILE A 181 -8.86 10.93 -1.40
N PRO A 182 -9.81 10.09 -0.92
CA PRO A 182 -11.20 10.43 -0.85
C PRO A 182 -11.46 11.17 0.46
N TRP A 183 -10.95 12.40 0.58
CA TRP A 183 -10.91 13.16 1.83
C TRP A 183 -12.24 13.18 2.60
N ARG A 184 -13.36 13.28 1.87
CA ARG A 184 -14.72 13.29 2.45
C ARG A 184 -15.15 11.96 3.11
N GLN A 185 -14.46 10.86 2.83
CA GLN A 185 -14.78 9.52 3.33
C GLN A 185 -13.83 9.07 4.44
N ILE A 186 -12.88 9.92 4.83
CA ILE A 186 -11.92 9.61 5.87
C ILE A 186 -12.62 9.44 7.21
N ALA A 187 -12.32 8.33 7.88
CA ALA A 187 -12.81 8.00 9.21
C ALA A 187 -11.78 8.27 10.32
N PHE A 188 -10.50 8.49 9.98
CA PHE A 188 -9.44 8.64 10.95
C PHE A 188 -9.38 10.01 11.64
N GLN A 189 -8.84 10.02 12.86
CA GLN A 189 -8.57 11.21 13.67
C GLN A 189 -7.09 11.60 13.57
N LEU A 190 -6.77 12.34 12.50
CA LEU A 190 -5.38 12.61 12.16
C LEU A 190 -4.71 13.61 13.12
N ARG A 191 -3.53 13.24 13.63
CA ARG A 191 -2.68 14.11 14.45
C ARG A 191 -1.44 14.58 13.70
N LYS A 192 -0.92 13.73 12.82
CA LYS A 192 0.26 14.01 11.99
C LYS A 192 -0.09 13.80 10.53
N LEU A 193 0.09 14.84 9.72
CA LEU A 193 0.01 14.78 8.26
C LEU A 193 1.32 15.26 7.68
N VAL A 194 1.93 14.44 6.82
CA VAL A 194 3.09 14.81 6.02
C VAL A 194 2.71 14.63 4.57
N ILE A 195 2.81 15.70 3.79
CA ILE A 195 2.58 15.70 2.35
C ILE A 195 3.88 16.12 1.70
N SER A 196 4.53 15.22 0.98
CA SER A 196 5.64 15.51 0.08
C SER A 196 5.17 15.25 -1.34
N VAL A 197 5.06 16.32 -2.12
CA VAL A 197 4.62 16.23 -3.52
C VAL A 197 5.86 16.07 -4.39
N GLY A 198 5.90 15.00 -5.19
CA GLY A 198 7.03 14.70 -6.08
C GLY A 198 7.17 15.72 -7.22
N TYR A 199 8.41 16.02 -7.62
CA TYR A 199 8.74 17.04 -8.62
C TYR A 199 8.24 16.75 -10.04
N ASP A 200 8.03 15.48 -10.36
CA ASP A 200 7.76 15.05 -11.74
C ASP A 200 6.34 15.43 -12.23
N CYS A 201 5.55 16.17 -11.44
CA CYS A 201 4.15 16.46 -11.72
C CYS A 201 3.82 17.96 -11.88
N TYR A 202 4.80 18.87 -11.82
CA TYR A 202 4.55 20.33 -11.79
C TYR A 202 4.42 21.02 -13.14
N ASP A 203 4.70 20.34 -14.25
CA ASP A 203 4.56 20.94 -15.60
C ASP A 203 3.12 20.87 -16.13
N ASP A 204 2.19 20.28 -15.39
CA ASP A 204 0.78 20.12 -15.76
C ASP A 204 -0.12 21.00 -14.89
N ASP A 205 -0.64 22.09 -15.45
CA ASP A 205 -1.56 23.00 -14.77
C ASP A 205 -2.82 22.28 -14.23
N GLU A 206 -3.30 21.24 -14.93
CA GLU A 206 -4.46 20.45 -14.49
C GLU A 206 -4.15 19.68 -13.20
N PHE A 207 -2.92 19.16 -13.09
CA PHE A 207 -2.46 18.48 -11.89
C PHE A 207 -2.47 19.42 -10.69
N VAL A 208 -1.89 20.62 -10.81
CA VAL A 208 -1.83 21.61 -9.73
C VAL A 208 -3.22 22.00 -9.24
N ASP A 209 -4.17 22.21 -10.16
CA ASP A 209 -5.56 22.53 -9.82
C ASP A 209 -6.29 21.37 -9.14
N SER A 210 -5.97 20.13 -9.49
CA SER A 210 -6.54 18.95 -8.84
C SER A 210 -6.02 18.80 -7.39
N GLU A 211 -4.72 18.96 -7.17
CA GLU A 211 -4.09 18.91 -5.85
C GLU A 211 -4.63 20.03 -4.95
N ARG A 212 -4.74 21.25 -5.48
CA ARG A 212 -5.32 22.38 -4.76
C ARG A 212 -6.75 22.09 -4.33
N ARG A 213 -7.60 21.59 -5.24
CA ARG A 213 -8.99 21.23 -4.91
C ARG A 213 -9.06 20.15 -3.83
N ALA A 214 -8.17 19.16 -3.88
CA ALA A 214 -8.11 18.10 -2.87
C ALA A 214 -7.67 18.64 -1.51
N PHE A 215 -6.67 19.52 -1.50
CA PHE A 215 -6.21 20.20 -0.28
C PHE A 215 -7.32 21.06 0.33
N GLU A 216 -8.09 21.77 -0.49
CA GLU A 216 -9.25 22.52 -0.01
C GLU A 216 -10.32 21.62 0.60
N GLN A 217 -10.53 20.41 0.06
CA GLN A 217 -11.45 19.42 0.66
C GLN A 217 -10.94 18.92 2.00
N LEU A 218 -9.64 18.64 2.12
CA LEU A 218 -8.99 18.26 3.36
C LEU A 218 -9.18 19.34 4.44
N LEU A 219 -8.90 20.60 4.12
CA LEU A 219 -9.07 21.73 5.04
C LEU A 219 -10.53 21.95 5.44
N ALA A 220 -11.48 21.55 4.60
CA ALA A 220 -12.91 21.66 4.87
C ALA A 220 -13.46 20.54 5.77
N LEU A 221 -12.67 19.54 6.13
CA LEU A 221 -13.10 18.47 7.04
C LEU A 221 -13.29 19.03 8.45
N SER A 222 -14.49 18.88 9.01
CA SER A 222 -14.87 19.45 10.31
C SER A 222 -13.97 19.01 11.47
N ASN A 223 -13.37 17.82 11.39
CA ASN A 223 -12.54 17.24 12.44
C ASN A 223 -11.03 17.43 12.19
N PHE A 224 -10.62 17.91 11.01
CA PHE A 224 -9.20 17.93 10.65
C PHE A 224 -8.43 19.01 11.43
N LEU A 225 -8.88 20.26 11.35
CA LEU A 225 -8.17 21.40 11.96
C LEU A 225 -8.15 21.35 13.49
N GLY A 226 -9.12 20.70 14.13
CA GLY A 226 -9.19 20.59 15.59
C GLY A 226 -8.27 19.53 16.20
N HIS A 227 -7.75 18.59 15.40
CA HIS A 227 -6.98 17.44 15.89
C HIS A 227 -5.55 17.38 15.36
N ILE A 228 -5.23 18.13 14.32
CA ILE A 228 -3.89 18.12 13.73
C ILE A 228 -2.89 18.80 14.68
N GLU A 229 -1.87 18.06 15.08
CA GLU A 229 -0.77 18.53 15.93
C GLU A 229 0.47 18.90 15.07
N HIS A 230 0.64 18.19 13.95
CA HIS A 230 1.76 18.37 13.03
C HIS A 230 1.27 18.29 11.58
N LEU A 231 1.53 19.34 10.82
CA LEU A 231 1.26 19.41 9.39
C LEU A 231 2.53 19.85 8.67
N GLU A 232 3.10 18.93 7.89
CA GLU A 232 4.25 19.18 7.03
C GLU A 232 3.79 19.10 5.58
N VAL A 233 4.08 20.13 4.80
CA VAL A 233 3.77 20.19 3.36
C VAL A 233 5.03 20.61 2.64
N ASP A 234 5.70 19.64 2.04
CA ASP A 234 6.89 19.86 1.22
C ASP A 234 6.51 20.13 -0.24
N HIS A 235 7.27 21.01 -0.89
CA HIS A 235 7.09 21.46 -2.28
C HIS A 235 5.70 22.04 -2.63
N GLY A 236 4.88 22.36 -1.63
CA GLY A 236 3.49 22.81 -1.81
C GLY A 236 3.28 24.33 -1.82
N HIS A 237 4.17 25.13 -2.45
CA HIS A 237 4.02 26.60 -2.43
C HIS A 237 2.61 27.08 -2.87
N SER A 238 2.00 26.42 -3.87
CA SER A 238 0.63 26.68 -4.32
C SER A 238 -0.45 26.26 -3.30
N LEU A 239 -0.26 25.12 -2.63
CA LEU A 239 -1.16 24.61 -1.59
C LEU A 239 -1.15 25.52 -0.36
N LEU A 240 0.03 25.98 0.05
CA LEU A 240 0.21 26.87 1.19
C LEU A 240 -0.40 28.25 0.95
N GLY A 241 -0.28 28.79 -0.26
CA GLY A 241 -0.97 30.03 -0.64
C GLY A 241 -2.49 29.93 -0.44
N THR A 242 -3.06 28.75 -0.72
CA THR A 242 -4.49 28.47 -0.53
C THR A 242 -4.88 28.39 0.95
N ALA A 243 -4.05 27.77 1.79
CA ALA A 243 -4.28 27.74 3.25
C ALA A 243 -4.21 29.13 3.88
N ALA A 244 -3.20 29.93 3.50
CA ALA A 244 -3.02 31.29 3.98
C ALA A 244 -4.21 32.19 3.60
N ALA A 245 -4.69 32.11 2.36
CA ALA A 245 -5.82 32.91 1.89
C ALA A 245 -7.13 32.63 2.65
N LYS A 246 -7.32 31.40 3.16
CA LYS A 246 -8.53 31.03 3.91
C LYS A 246 -8.47 31.39 5.39
N ASN A 247 -7.40 32.06 5.85
CA ASN A 247 -7.14 32.31 7.28
C ASN A 247 -7.27 31.01 8.10
N ALA A 248 -7.01 29.86 7.49
CA ALA A 248 -7.50 28.59 8.01
C ALA A 248 -6.87 28.27 9.36
N VAL A 249 -5.65 28.76 9.66
CA VAL A 249 -4.99 28.46 10.93
C VAL A 249 -3.89 29.47 11.30
N PRO A 250 -3.76 29.89 12.57
CA PRO A 250 -2.51 30.40 13.12
C PRO A 250 -1.59 29.19 13.40
N LEU A 251 -0.65 28.86 12.50
CA LEU A 251 0.18 27.65 12.59
C LEU A 251 1.59 27.92 13.08
N PRO A 252 1.91 27.63 14.36
CA PRO A 252 3.29 27.48 14.80
C PRO A 252 3.99 26.19 14.28
N CYS A 253 3.27 25.31 13.56
CA CYS A 253 3.77 23.97 13.20
C CYS A 253 3.91 23.69 11.69
N ILE A 254 3.68 24.66 10.79
CA ILE A 254 4.03 24.46 9.37
C ILE A 254 5.53 24.63 9.24
N HIS A 255 6.23 23.52 9.02
CA HIS A 255 7.60 23.56 8.54
C HIS A 255 7.57 23.61 7.01
N CYS A 256 7.91 24.77 6.45
CA CYS A 256 8.30 24.86 5.05
C CYS A 256 9.81 24.71 5.01
N PHE A 257 10.30 23.61 4.44
CA PHE A 257 11.71 23.53 4.12
C PHE A 257 11.94 24.29 2.81
N PRO A 258 12.77 25.35 2.80
CA PRO A 258 13.21 25.93 1.55
C PRO A 258 14.05 24.87 0.83
N THR A 259 13.62 24.45 -0.35
CA THR A 259 14.42 23.55 -1.16
C THR A 259 15.73 24.25 -1.53
N PHE A 260 16.85 23.76 -1.00
CA PHE A 260 18.15 24.14 -1.53
C PHE A 260 18.33 23.43 -2.88
N VAL A 261 18.11 24.17 -3.96
CA VAL A 261 18.59 23.78 -5.29
C VAL A 261 20.12 23.86 -5.23
N ALA A 262 20.79 22.71 -5.21
CA ALA A 262 22.24 22.58 -5.24
C ALA A 262 22.77 22.54 -6.68
#